data_AF-A0A7C6V6S8-F1
#
_entry.id   AF-A0A7C6V6S8-F1
#
_cell.length_a   1.000
_cell.length_b   1.000
_cell.length_c   1.000
_cell.angle_alpha   90.00
_cell.angle_beta   90.00
_cell.angle_gamma   90.00
#
_symmetry.space_group_name_H-M   'P 1'
#
loop_
_entity.id
_entity.type
_entity.pdbx_description
1 polymer ?
#
loop_
_entity_poly.entity_id
_entity_poly.type
_entity_poly.pdbx_seq_one_letter_code
_entity_poly.pdbx_strand_id
1 'polypeptide(L)'
;MTPKNKIPDFKTIEEAREFWETHSLADFTDDLEETDDIQFVKRNNLVISIDLEKEDLKRLRLLAQKKGVRLNDLVTTWIKEHLRSV
;
A
#
# COMPACT_ATOMS: atom_id res chain seq x y z
N MET A 1 -28.18 0.71 25.09
CA MET A 1 -27.53 2.00 25.38
C MET A 1 -26.09 1.68 25.75
N THR A 2 -25.20 1.65 24.76
CA THR A 2 -23.77 1.38 25.00
C THR A 2 -23.15 2.57 25.74
N PRO A 3 -22.26 2.35 26.71
CA PRO A 3 -21.68 3.43 27.51
C PRO A 3 -20.87 4.36 26.61
N LYS A 4 -21.03 5.68 26.83
CA LYS A 4 -20.29 6.74 26.14
C LYS A 4 -18.83 6.69 26.59
N ASN A 5 -18.00 5.95 25.88
CA ASN A 5 -16.56 5.96 26.10
C ASN A 5 -15.93 7.15 25.35
N LYS A 6 -15.20 7.99 26.08
CA LYS A 6 -14.44 9.11 25.53
C LYS A 6 -12.96 8.74 25.45
N ILE A 7 -12.27 9.18 24.42
CA ILE A 7 -10.82 8.98 24.30
C ILE A 7 -10.13 9.93 25.29
N PRO A 8 -9.27 9.42 26.19
CA PRO A 8 -8.55 10.27 27.15
C PRO A 8 -7.44 11.09 26.46
N ASP A 9 -7.15 12.28 26.99
CA ASP A 9 -6.01 13.11 26.57
C ASP A 9 -4.69 12.47 27.02
N PHE A 10 -3.99 11.80 26.09
CA PHE A 10 -2.69 11.19 26.37
C PHE A 10 -1.58 12.25 26.47
N LYS A 11 -0.78 12.20 27.54
CA LYS A 11 0.37 13.09 27.73
C LYS A 11 1.66 12.56 27.10
N THR A 12 1.73 11.25 26.86
CA THR A 12 2.88 10.54 26.27
C THR A 12 2.43 9.47 25.28
N ILE A 13 3.32 9.07 24.39
CA ILE A 13 3.06 8.03 23.39
C ILE A 13 2.96 6.65 24.06
N GLU A 14 3.73 6.41 25.13
CA GLU A 14 3.70 5.16 25.88
C GLU A 14 2.33 4.91 26.54
N GLU A 15 1.72 5.93 27.18
CA GLU A 15 0.36 5.82 27.75
C GLU A 15 -0.68 5.51 26.67
N ALA A 16 -0.59 6.16 25.51
CA ALA A 16 -1.48 5.89 24.39
C ALA A 16 -1.35 4.44 23.91
N ARG A 17 -0.12 3.92 23.82
CA ARG A 17 0.13 2.53 23.41
C ARG A 17 -0.49 1.53 24.39
N GLU A 18 -0.24 1.69 25.69
CA GLU A 18 -0.79 0.78 26.71
C GLU A 18 -2.34 0.79 26.72
N PHE A 19 -2.94 1.96 26.49
CA PHE A 19 -4.39 2.09 26.37
C PHE A 19 -4.93 1.34 25.13
N TRP A 20 -4.35 1.54 23.95
CA TRP A 20 -4.78 0.89 22.71
C TRP A 20 -4.42 -0.59 22.62
N GLU A 21 -3.48 -1.10 23.44
CA GLU A 21 -3.24 -2.54 23.58
C GLU A 21 -4.39 -3.25 24.31
N THR A 22 -5.14 -2.53 25.14
CA THR A 22 -6.20 -3.08 25.99
C THR A 22 -7.61 -2.73 25.52
N HIS A 23 -7.77 -1.70 24.69
CA HIS A 23 -9.07 -1.20 24.24
C HIS A 23 -9.23 -1.27 22.73
N SER A 24 -10.42 -1.64 22.26
CA SER A 24 -10.74 -1.64 20.82
C SER A 24 -11.13 -0.22 20.37
N LEU A 25 -10.64 0.20 19.20
CA LEU A 25 -11.05 1.45 18.56
C LEU A 25 -12.57 1.51 18.31
N ALA A 26 -13.21 0.36 18.09
CA ALA A 26 -14.64 0.29 17.84
C ALA A 26 -15.50 0.76 19.04
N ASP A 27 -14.96 0.69 20.26
CA ASP A 27 -15.66 1.09 21.48
C ASP A 27 -15.75 2.61 21.67
N PHE A 28 -15.03 3.39 20.85
CA PHE A 28 -14.97 4.86 20.91
C PHE A 28 -15.55 5.51 19.65
N THR A 29 -16.36 4.79 18.88
CA THR A 29 -16.94 5.26 17.61
C THR A 29 -17.73 6.56 17.71
N ASP A 30 -18.39 6.82 18.85
CA ASP A 30 -19.10 8.08 19.13
C ASP A 30 -18.16 9.30 19.34
N ASP A 31 -16.88 9.08 19.64
CA ASP A 31 -15.88 10.12 19.93
C ASP A 31 -14.94 10.38 18.72
N LEU A 32 -15.04 9.54 17.67
CA LEU A 32 -14.27 9.69 16.43
C LEU A 32 -14.98 10.64 15.46
N GLU A 33 -14.22 11.49 14.79
CA GLU A 33 -14.74 12.34 13.71
C GLU A 33 -14.89 11.52 12.42
N GLU A 34 -16.04 11.65 11.74
CA GLU A 34 -16.22 11.13 10.39
C GLU A 34 -15.25 11.87 9.45
N THR A 35 -14.36 11.13 8.80
CA THR A 35 -13.44 11.71 7.84
C THR A 35 -13.98 11.46 6.42
N ASP A 36 -14.32 12.54 5.73
CA ASP A 36 -14.88 12.49 4.37
C ASP A 36 -13.80 12.19 3.30
N ASP A 37 -12.52 12.40 3.64
CA ASP A 37 -11.38 12.34 2.72
C ASP A 37 -10.62 11.00 2.76
N ILE A 38 -11.30 9.88 3.01
CA ILE A 38 -10.66 8.56 2.85
C ILE A 38 -10.55 8.21 1.37
N GLN A 39 -9.45 8.62 0.74
CA GLN A 39 -9.08 8.08 -0.57
C GLN A 39 -8.54 6.66 -0.43
N PHE A 40 -9.43 5.67 -0.52
CA PHE A 40 -9.03 4.30 -0.79
C PHE A 40 -8.46 4.23 -2.21
N VAL A 41 -7.13 4.38 -2.35
CA VAL A 41 -6.45 4.28 -3.64
C VAL A 41 -6.50 2.84 -4.12
N LYS A 42 -7.58 2.48 -4.82
CA LYS A 42 -7.63 1.22 -5.56
C LYS A 42 -6.55 1.29 -6.62
N ARG A 43 -5.55 0.42 -6.54
CA ARG A 43 -4.48 0.35 -7.53
C ARG A 43 -5.11 0.08 -8.90
N ASN A 44 -5.25 1.12 -9.72
CA ASN A 44 -5.95 1.06 -11.01
C ASN A 44 -5.09 0.47 -12.15
N ASN A 45 -4.03 -0.26 -11.78
CA ASN A 45 -3.12 -0.86 -12.75
C ASN A 45 -3.69 -2.22 -13.19
N LEU A 46 -3.93 -2.37 -14.48
CA LEU A 46 -4.24 -3.66 -15.08
C LEU A 46 -3.00 -4.57 -14.97
N VAL A 47 -3.18 -5.78 -14.44
CA VAL A 47 -2.15 -6.81 -14.41
C VAL A 47 -2.32 -7.68 -15.65
N ILE A 48 -1.28 -7.78 -16.47
CA ILE A 48 -1.24 -8.66 -17.63
C ILE A 48 -0.32 -9.85 -17.33
N SER A 49 -0.75 -11.06 -17.70
CA SER A 49 0.12 -12.23 -17.74
C SER A 49 0.77 -12.28 -19.11
N ILE A 50 2.10 -12.35 -19.15
CA ILE A 50 2.90 -12.42 -20.39
C ILE A 50 3.55 -13.80 -20.41
N ASP A 51 3.37 -14.52 -21.51
CA ASP A 51 4.11 -15.76 -21.75
C ASP A 51 5.52 -15.41 -22.25
N LEU A 52 6.54 -15.94 -21.56
CA LEU A 52 7.94 -15.65 -21.82
C LEU A 52 8.74 -16.94 -21.72
N GLU A 53 9.69 -17.13 -22.63
CA GLU A 53 10.61 -18.24 -22.52
C GLU A 53 11.46 -18.13 -21.25
N LYS A 54 11.85 -19.27 -20.68
CA LYS A 54 12.65 -19.31 -19.44
C LYS A 54 13.97 -18.56 -19.58
N GLU A 55 14.56 -18.55 -20.77
CA GLU A 55 15.81 -17.85 -21.05
C GLU A 55 15.62 -16.33 -21.05
N ASP A 56 14.53 -15.84 -21.65
CA ASP A 56 14.21 -14.43 -21.68
C ASP A 56 13.95 -13.88 -20.28
N LEU A 57 13.19 -14.62 -19.46
CA LEU A 57 12.95 -14.24 -18.08
C LEU A 57 14.25 -14.13 -17.27
N LYS A 58 15.22 -15.04 -17.50
CA LYS A 58 16.55 -14.97 -16.88
C LYS A 58 17.32 -13.74 -17.33
N ARG A 59 17.33 -13.46 -18.64
CA ARG A 59 18.00 -12.27 -19.21
C ARG A 59 17.41 -10.98 -18.65
N LEU A 60 16.08 -10.87 -18.61
CA LEU A 60 15.39 -9.72 -18.04
C LEU A 60 15.74 -9.51 -16.56
N ARG A 61 15.80 -10.58 -15.76
CA ARG A 61 16.22 -10.50 -14.36
C ARG A 61 17.66 -10.00 -14.21
N LEU A 62 18.58 -10.49 -15.03
CA LEU A 62 19.97 -10.01 -15.03
C LEU A 62 20.07 -8.54 -15.42
N LEU A 63 19.30 -8.10 -16.42
CA LEU A 63 19.26 -6.70 -16.84
C LEU A 63 18.67 -5.79 -15.75
N ALA A 64 17.60 -6.25 -15.09
CA ALA A 64 16.98 -5.53 -13.98
C ALA A 64 17.96 -5.38 -12.81
N GLN A 65 18.66 -6.45 -12.44
CA GLN A 65 19.70 -6.42 -11.39
C GLN A 65 20.84 -5.46 -11.75
N LYS A 66 21.37 -5.52 -12.98
CA LYS A 66 22.43 -4.60 -13.44
C LYS A 66 22.01 -3.14 -13.39
N LYS A 67 20.73 -2.85 -13.63
CA LYS A 67 20.15 -1.50 -13.58
C LYS A 67 19.70 -1.09 -12.17
N GLY A 68 19.74 -1.99 -11.18
CA GLY A 68 19.26 -1.72 -9.82
C GLY A 68 17.75 -1.51 -9.72
N VAL A 69 16.97 -2.03 -10.67
CA VAL A 69 15.51 -1.86 -10.73
C VAL A 69 14.80 -3.21 -10.60
N ARG A 70 13.52 -3.18 -10.23
CA ARG A 70 12.71 -4.41 -10.22
C ARG A 70 12.37 -4.83 -11.65
N LEU A 71 12.24 -6.14 -11.88
CA LEU A 71 11.84 -6.70 -13.17
C LEU A 71 10.56 -6.05 -13.71
N ASN A 72 9.56 -5.89 -12.86
CA ASN A 72 8.27 -5.32 -13.26
C ASN A 72 8.40 -3.84 -13.70
N ASP A 73 9.25 -3.07 -13.03
CA ASP A 73 9.48 -1.67 -13.38
C ASP A 73 10.22 -1.57 -14.72
N LEU A 74 11.22 -2.44 -14.96
CA LEU A 74 11.95 -2.52 -16.23
C LEU A 74 11.00 -2.81 -17.39
N VAL A 75 10.19 -3.87 -17.26
CA VAL A 75 9.23 -4.29 -18.29
C VAL A 75 8.19 -3.19 -18.54
N THR A 76 7.64 -2.59 -17.48
CA THR A 76 6.67 -1.49 -17.60
C THR A 76 7.26 -0.29 -18.33
N THR A 77 8.53 0.02 -18.05
CA THR A 77 9.24 1.15 -18.70
C THR A 77 9.40 0.89 -20.19
N TRP A 78 9.88 -0.30 -20.58
CA TRP A 78 10.04 -0.65 -21.99
C TRP A 78 8.73 -0.69 -22.76
N ILE A 79 7.65 -1.22 -22.16
CA ILE A 79 6.32 -1.18 -22.78
C ILE A 79 5.91 0.28 -23.04
N LYS A 80 6.07 1.17 -22.05
CA LYS A 80 5.74 2.60 -22.20
C LYS A 80 6.63 3.33 -23.20
N GLU A 81 7.90 2.96 -23.32
CA GLU A 81 8.81 3.50 -24.33
C GLU A 81 8.37 3.09 -25.73
N HIS A 82 8.04 1.80 -25.92
CA HIS A 82 7.61 1.28 -27.21
C HIS A 82 6.26 1.88 -27.65
N LEU A 83 5.29 1.99 -26.73
CA LEU A 83 3.99 2.63 -27.02
C LEU A 83 4.09 4.13 -27.34
N ARG A 84 5.18 4.81 -26.93
CA ARG A 84 5.42 6.22 -27.27
C ARG A 84 6.11 6.39 -28.63
N SER A 85 6.78 5.36 -29.12
CA SER A 85 7.45 5.36 -30.42
C SER A 85 6.54 5.00 -31.59
N VAL A 86 5.35 4.46 -31.31
CA VAL A 86 4.28 4.19 -32.27
C VAL A 86 3.42 5.44 -32.42
#